data_AF-A0A7U4LGL8-F1
#
_entry.id   AF-A0A7U4LGL8-F1
#
_cell.length_a   1.000
_cell.length_b   1.000
_cell.length_c   1.000
_cell.angle_alpha   90.00
_cell.angle_beta   90.00
_cell.angle_gamma   90.00
#
_symmetry.space_group_name_H-M   'P 1'
#
loop_
_entity.id
_entity.type
_entity.pdbx_description
1 polymer ?
#
loop_
_entity_poly.entity_id
_entity_poly.type
_entity_poly.pdbx_seq_one_letter_code
_entity_poly.pdbx_strand_id
1 'polypeptide(L)' 'MMRWLRLRRMRRAFRAMPERDRAIFGSVRFDDRNYVETAELHGCTGEEVEHTIARVLIALGRAERGEQS' A
#
# COMPACT_ATOMS: atom_id res chain seq x y z
N MET A 1 5.94 -21.39 -11.69
CA MET A 1 6.26 -21.43 -10.24
C MET A 1 6.61 -20.04 -9.64
N MET A 2 7.55 -19.28 -10.22
CA MET A 2 8.06 -18.00 -9.67
C MET A 2 7.00 -16.92 -9.35
N ARG A 3 5.93 -16.79 -10.15
CA ARG A 3 4.88 -15.76 -9.97
C ARG A 3 4.10 -15.91 -8.65
N TRP A 4 3.89 -17.13 -8.17
CA TRP A 4 3.19 -17.39 -6.91
C TRP A 4 4.04 -17.01 -5.68
N LEU A 5 5.35 -17.25 -5.73
CA LEU A 5 6.27 -16.84 -4.67
C LEU A 5 6.35 -15.31 -4.55
N ARG A 6 6.42 -14.61 -5.68
CA ARG A 6 6.37 -13.13 -5.77
C ARG A 6 5.11 -12.59 -5.09
N LEU A 7 3.94 -13.09 -5.50
CA LEU A 7 2.65 -12.68 -4.92
C LEU A 7 2.55 -13.01 -3.43
N ARG A 8 3.07 -14.17 -3.00
CA ARG A 8 3.09 -14.55 -1.58
C ARG A 8 3.93 -13.58 -0.75
N ARG A 9 5.10 -13.15 -1.25
CA ARG A 9 5.97 -12.18 -0.56
C ARG A 9 5.29 -10.81 -0.44
N MET A 10 4.75 -10.29 -1.55
CA MET A 10 4.02 -9.03 -1.54
C MET A 10 2.81 -9.08 -0.61
N ARG A 11 2.04 -10.18 -0.62
CA ARG A 11 0.88 -10.35 0.27
C ARG A 11 1.29 -10.35 1.74
N ARG A 12 2.41 -10.98 2.08
CA ARG A 12 2.95 -10.98 3.44
C ARG A 12 3.39 -9.57 3.86
N ALA A 13 4.13 -8.87 2.98
CA ALA A 13 4.56 -7.50 3.24
C ALA A 13 3.37 -6.55 3.41
N PHE A 14 2.38 -6.64 2.53
CA PHE A 14 1.15 -5.84 2.64
C PHE A 14 0.45 -6.08 3.98
N ARG A 15 0.26 -7.35 4.39
CA ARG A 15 -0.39 -7.69 5.67
C ARG A 15 0.37 -7.26 6.91
N ALA A 16 1.69 -7.10 6.81
CA ALA A 16 2.52 -6.61 7.92
C ALA A 16 2.46 -5.09 8.08
N MET A 17 1.91 -4.35 7.11
CA MET A 17 1.77 -2.90 7.20
C MET A 17 0.68 -2.50 8.21
N PRO A 18 0.79 -1.29 8.79
CA PRO A 18 -0.25 -0.71 9.63
C PRO A 18 -1.61 -0.77 8.95
N GLU A 19 -2.66 -0.99 9.74
CA GLU A 19 -4.03 -1.05 9.22
C GLU A 19 -4.42 0.23 8.48
N ARG A 20 -4.03 1.39 9.01
CA ARG A 20 -4.25 2.70 8.38
C ARG A 20 -3.61 2.79 7.00
N ASP A 21 -2.35 2.37 6.86
CA ASP A 21 -1.63 2.40 5.59
C ASP A 21 -2.32 1.48 4.55
N ARG A 22 -2.79 0.31 4.99
CA ARG A 22 -3.55 -0.62 4.14
C ARG A 22 -4.90 -0.03 3.72
N ALA A 23 -5.60 0.65 4.63
CA ALA A 23 -6.91 1.23 4.39
C ALA A 23 -6.83 2.40 3.40
N ILE A 24 -5.89 3.33 3.60
CA ILE A 24 -5.62 4.44 2.67
C ILE A 24 -5.25 3.91 1.29
N PHE A 25 -4.33 2.94 1.21
CA PHE A 25 -3.96 2.34 -0.06
C PHE A 25 -5.13 1.64 -0.75
N GLY A 26 -5.98 0.95 0.02
CA GLY A 26 -7.17 0.29 -0.50
C GLY A 26 -8.18 1.27 -1.10
N SER A 27 -8.43 2.39 -0.42
CA SER A 27 -9.33 3.43 -0.90
C SER A 27 -8.91 4.00 -2.26
N VAL A 28 -7.62 4.28 -2.44
CA VAL A 28 -7.11 4.79 -3.72
C VAL A 28 -7.09 3.69 -4.79
N ARG A 29 -6.60 2.49 -4.45
CA ARG A 29 -6.22 1.51 -5.47
C ARG A 29 -7.31 0.49 -5.81
N PHE A 30 -8.23 0.23 -4.89
CA PHE A 30 -9.30 -0.76 -5.04
C PHE A 30 -10.69 -0.12 -5.05
N ASP A 31 -10.89 0.99 -4.33
CA ASP A 31 -12.18 1.71 -4.32
C ASP A 31 -12.21 2.90 -5.32
N ASP A 32 -11.14 3.10 -6.09
CA ASP A 32 -10.99 4.13 -7.14
C ASP A 32 -11.23 5.57 -6.66
N ARG A 33 -11.01 5.84 -5.37
CA ARG A 33 -11.13 7.18 -4.80
C ARG A 33 -9.94 8.04 -5.19
N ASN A 34 -10.20 9.32 -5.43
CA ASN A 34 -9.11 10.28 -5.58
C ASN A 34 -8.46 10.60 -4.22
N TYR A 35 -7.35 11.34 -4.25
CA TYR A 35 -6.56 11.61 -3.04
C TYR A 35 -7.30 12.53 -2.05
N VAL A 36 -8.13 13.44 -2.53
CA VAL A 36 -8.93 14.34 -1.70
C VAL A 36 -10.01 13.56 -0.97
N GLU A 37 -10.78 12.73 -1.69
CA GLU A 37 -11.81 11.87 -1.10
C GLU A 37 -11.24 10.87 -0.09
N THR A 38 -10.04 10.35 -0.37
CA THR A 38 -9.33 9.46 0.55
C THR A 38 -8.88 10.21 1.80
N ALA A 39 -8.33 11.41 1.62
CA ALA A 39 -7.87 12.26 2.73
C ALA A 39 -9.02 12.60 3.69
N GLU A 40 -10.16 13.00 3.15
CA GLU A 40 -11.39 13.26 3.93
C GLU A 40 -11.88 12.00 4.66
N LEU A 41 -11.93 10.86 3.97
CA LEU A 41 -12.38 9.59 4.54
C LEU A 41 -11.52 9.13 5.73
N HIS A 42 -10.21 9.32 5.65
CA HIS A 42 -9.25 8.83 6.65
C HIS A 42 -8.78 9.91 7.64
N GLY A 43 -9.38 11.11 7.58
CA GLY A 43 -9.06 12.23 8.47
C GLY A 43 -7.60 12.67 8.37
N CYS A 44 -7.07 12.76 7.15
CA CYS A 44 -5.67 13.13 6.87
C CYS A 44 -5.59 14.17 5.73
N THR A 45 -4.37 14.57 5.36
CA THR A 45 -4.14 15.44 4.20
C THR A 45 -3.89 14.64 2.92
N GLY A 46 -4.09 15.28 1.76
CA GLY A 46 -3.72 14.68 0.46
C GLY A 46 -2.23 14.32 0.37
N GLU A 47 -1.36 15.09 1.02
CA GLU A 47 0.08 14.79 1.10
C GLU A 47 0.36 13.53 1.93
N GLU A 48 -0.35 13.34 3.06
CA GLU A 48 -0.26 12.12 3.84
C GLU A 48 -0.75 10.89 3.06
N VAL A 49 -1.79 11.05 2.23
CA VAL A 49 -2.25 10.01 1.30
C VAL A 49 -1.14 9.67 0.32
N GLU A 50 -0.60 10.66 -0.40
CA GLU A 50 0.48 10.46 -1.37
C GLU A 50 1.69 9.75 -0.74
N HIS A 51 2.13 10.22 0.42
CA HIS A 51 3.27 9.65 1.14
C HIS A 51 3.00 8.19 1.55
N THR A 52 1.78 7.89 1.98
CA THR A 52 1.35 6.53 2.32
C THR A 52 1.35 5.63 1.09
N ILE A 53 0.81 6.09 -0.04
CA ILE A 53 0.82 5.33 -1.31
C ILE A 53 2.27 5.03 -1.73
N ALA A 54 3.16 6.04 -1.72
CA ALA A 54 4.56 5.86 -2.07
C ALA A 54 5.25 4.83 -1.17
N ARG A 55 5.08 4.92 0.16
CA ARG A 55 5.64 3.97 1.14
C ARG A 55 5.17 2.54 0.87
N VAL A 56 3.86 2.34 0.64
CA VAL A 56 3.29 1.02 0.36
C VAL A 56 3.86 0.45 -0.93
N LEU A 57 3.89 1.22 -2.03
CA LEU A 57 4.42 0.76 -3.31
C LEU A 57 5.90 0.37 -3.24
N ILE A 58 6.72 1.17 -2.55
CA ILE A 58 8.14 0.88 -2.35
C ILE A 58 8.32 -0.44 -1.58
N ALA A 59 7.59 -0.62 -0.47
CA ALA A 59 7.67 -1.82 0.34
C ALA A 59 7.20 -3.07 -0.41
N LEU A 60 6.13 -2.97 -1.20
CA LEU A 60 5.68 -4.05 -2.08
C LEU A 60 6.73 -4.38 -3.14
N GLY A 61 7.35 -3.39 -3.77
CA GLY A 61 8.43 -3.58 -4.74
C GLY A 61 9.67 -4.25 -4.14
N ARG A 62 10.05 -3.90 -2.91
CA ARG A 62 11.14 -4.59 -2.19
C ARG A 62 10.79 -6.05 -1.92
N ALA A 63 9.61 -6.30 -1.36
CA ALA A 63 9.14 -7.66 -1.05
C ALA A 63 9.03 -8.54 -2.31
N GLU A 64 8.63 -7.93 -3.41
CA GLU A 64 8.57 -8.55 -4.72
C GLU A 64 9.93 -9.07 -5.19
N ARG A 65 10.96 -8.21 -5.13
CA ARG A 65 12.36 -8.54 -5.43
C ARG A 65 13.01 -9.47 -4.41
N GLY A 66 12.40 -9.60 -3.23
CA GLY A 66 12.95 -10.40 -2.12
C GLY A 66 14.00 -9.66 -1.30
N GLU A 67 14.06 -8.33 -1.44
CA GLU A 67 14.87 -7.45 -0.61
C GLU A 67 14.20 -7.36 0.78
N GLN A 68 14.91 -7.79 1.83
CA GLN A 68 14.46 -7.60 3.20
C GLN A 68 14.64 -6.12 3.59
N SER A 69 13.67 -5.56 4.31
CA SER A 69 13.84 -4.28 5.03
C SER A 69 14.48 -4.54 6.38
#